data_AF-A0AAC9T041-F1
#
_entry.id   AF-A0AAC9T041-F1
#
_cell.length_a   1.000
_cell.length_b   1.000
_cell.length_c   1.000
_cell.angle_alpha   90.00
_cell.angle_beta   90.00
_cell.angle_gamma   90.00
#
_symmetry.space_group_name_H-M   'P 1'
#
loop_
_entity.id
_entity.type
_entity.pdbx_description
1 polymer ?
#
loop_
_entity_poly.entity_id
_entity_poly.type
_entity_poly.pdbx_seq_one_letter_code
_entity_poly.pdbx_strand_id
1 'polypeptide(L)'
;MWDTMNAPSERVVELHEAYLRDLEPAQARLRARMVEADDPDPDGTLDSLTAVTRWFLTHIQEPRWGEEAEVPSWWDPAVPTASEPSSDASPFTTSQLALIDEMQAYVAEVMTTRARPDAKWVIFKGDRKDFRNGQPMLQTRKGMPFGIWGIVYGFALKAAYYHREVPADRLTELVREALAK
;
A
#
# COMPACT_ATOMS: atom_id res chain seq x y z
N MET A 1 2.83 -1.65 12.04
CA MET A 1 2.76 -0.31 11.40
C MET A 1 3.11 0.71 12.44
N TRP A 2 3.84 1.77 12.06
CA TRP A 2 4.21 2.85 12.98
C TRP A 2 3.01 3.42 13.72
N ASP A 3 3.16 3.59 15.03
CA ASP A 3 2.24 4.40 15.83
C ASP A 3 2.50 5.90 15.56
N THR A 4 2.07 6.38 14.40
CA THR A 4 2.16 7.81 14.04
C THR A 4 1.24 8.69 14.88
N MET A 5 0.26 8.09 15.56
CA MET A 5 -0.72 8.79 16.39
C MET A 5 -0.10 9.35 17.67
N ASN A 6 0.87 8.64 18.25
CA ASN A 6 1.60 9.06 19.45
C ASN A 6 3.04 9.51 19.18
N ALA A 7 3.52 9.40 17.94
CA ALA A 7 4.87 9.81 17.57
C ALA A 7 5.07 11.34 17.64
N PRO A 8 6.29 11.82 18.01
CA PRO A 8 6.66 13.22 17.85
C PRO A 8 6.55 13.69 16.40
N SER A 9 6.30 14.99 16.18
CA SER A 9 6.12 15.55 14.84
C SER A 9 7.31 15.33 13.91
N GLU A 10 8.54 15.41 14.44
CA GLU A 10 9.78 15.17 13.68
C GLU A 10 9.80 13.73 13.15
N ARG A 11 9.44 12.76 14.00
CA ARG A 11 9.36 11.36 13.60
C ARG A 11 8.31 11.11 12.52
N VAL A 12 7.16 11.77 12.62
CA VAL A 12 6.10 11.65 11.59
C VAL A 12 6.60 12.18 10.23
N VAL A 13 7.36 13.27 10.22
CA VAL A 13 7.98 13.80 8.99
C VAL A 13 9.01 12.83 8.42
N GLU A 14 9.90 12.29 9.24
CA GLU A 14 10.89 11.29 8.81
C GLU A 14 10.23 10.07 8.16
N LEU A 15 9.16 9.56 8.77
CA LEU A 15 8.40 8.42 8.26
C LEU A 15 7.70 8.74 6.93
N HIS A 16 7.17 9.96 6.81
CA HIS A 16 6.58 10.43 5.57
C HIS A 16 7.63 10.49 4.45
N GLU A 17 8.81 11.06 4.70
CA GLU A 17 9.89 11.15 3.73
C GLU A 17 10.48 9.79 3.36
N ALA A 18 10.59 8.86 4.32
CA ALA A 18 10.99 7.48 4.04
C ALA A 18 9.99 6.79 3.11
N TYR A 19 8.69 6.89 3.41
CA TYR A 19 7.63 6.35 2.57
C TYR A 19 7.71 6.86 1.13
N LEU A 20 7.91 8.17 0.92
CA LEU A 20 8.00 8.75 -0.42
C LEU A 20 9.24 8.30 -1.19
N ARG A 21 10.38 8.13 -0.52
CA ARG A 21 11.62 7.64 -1.15
C ARG A 21 11.51 6.19 -1.62
N ASP A 22 10.68 5.39 -0.96
CA ASP A 22 10.54 3.97 -1.26
C ASP A 22 9.54 3.66 -2.37
N LEU A 23 8.73 4.63 -2.81
CA LEU A 23 7.72 4.43 -3.85
C LEU A 23 8.32 3.90 -5.16
N GLU A 24 9.33 4.57 -5.71
CA GLU A 24 9.94 4.18 -6.99
C GLU A 24 10.65 2.81 -6.90
N PRO A 25 11.47 2.52 -5.87
CA PRO A 25 12.01 1.17 -5.67
C PRO A 25 10.94 0.09 -5.53
N ALA A 26 9.86 0.34 -4.79
CA ALA A 26 8.77 -0.61 -4.60
C ALA A 26 8.02 -0.88 -5.91
N GLN A 27 7.79 0.16 -6.69
CA GLN A 27 7.19 0.04 -8.01
C GLN A 27 8.07 -0.80 -8.96
N ALA A 28 9.39 -0.58 -8.97
CA ALA A 28 10.32 -1.39 -9.77
C ALA A 28 10.30 -2.87 -9.36
N ARG A 29 10.20 -3.16 -8.05
CA ARG A 29 10.02 -4.53 -7.55
C ARG A 29 8.72 -5.16 -8.06
N LEU A 30 7.60 -4.43 -8.05
CA LEU A 30 6.33 -4.94 -8.59
C LEU A 30 6.48 -5.37 -10.05
N ARG A 31 7.07 -4.50 -10.89
CA ARG A 31 7.30 -4.80 -12.31
C ARG A 31 8.19 -6.03 -12.51
N ALA A 32 9.23 -6.18 -11.68
CA ALA A 32 10.11 -7.33 -11.74
C ALA A 32 9.42 -8.66 -11.36
N ARG A 33 8.30 -8.61 -10.62
CA ARG A 33 7.49 -9.79 -10.31
C ARG A 33 6.51 -10.16 -11.42
N MET A 34 6.08 -9.20 -12.23
CA MET A 34 5.09 -9.36 -13.30
C MET A 34 5.79 -9.49 -14.65
N VAL A 35 6.44 -10.64 -14.88
CA VAL A 35 7.26 -10.89 -16.07
C VAL A 35 6.83 -12.13 -16.85
N GLU A 36 5.87 -12.90 -16.32
CA GLU A 36 5.33 -14.07 -17.02
C GLU A 36 4.44 -13.64 -18.18
N ALA A 37 4.28 -14.51 -19.18
CA ALA A 37 3.55 -14.18 -20.41
C ALA A 37 2.07 -13.82 -20.17
N ASP A 38 1.47 -14.39 -19.11
CA ASP A 38 0.07 -14.17 -18.73
C ASP A 38 -0.08 -13.10 -17.62
N ASP A 39 1.02 -12.50 -17.14
CA ASP A 39 0.97 -11.44 -16.14
C ASP A 39 0.43 -10.13 -16.75
N PRO A 40 -0.33 -9.34 -15.96
CA PRO A 40 -0.74 -8.02 -16.40
C PRO A 40 0.45 -7.07 -16.49
N ASP A 41 0.44 -6.14 -17.45
CA ASP A 41 1.43 -5.07 -17.53
C ASP A 41 1.11 -3.93 -16.54
N PRO A 42 1.94 -3.69 -15.51
CA PRO A 42 1.82 -2.54 -14.60
C PRO A 42 2.33 -1.25 -15.26
N ASP A 43 1.62 -0.81 -16.30
CA ASP A 43 1.97 0.33 -17.16
C ASP A 43 1.72 1.72 -16.51
N GLY A 44 1.24 1.72 -15.27
CA GLY A 44 0.97 2.93 -14.49
C GLY A 44 -0.32 3.65 -14.89
N THR A 45 -1.22 2.98 -15.62
CA THR A 45 -2.52 3.52 -16.03
C THR A 45 -3.67 3.03 -15.16
N LEU A 46 -4.80 3.73 -15.24
CA LEU A 46 -6.03 3.29 -14.59
C LEU A 46 -6.58 2.00 -15.23
N ASP A 47 -6.32 1.78 -16.52
CA ASP A 47 -6.88 0.67 -17.28
C ASP A 47 -6.25 -0.68 -16.88
N SER A 48 -4.96 -0.69 -16.57
CA SER A 48 -4.24 -1.87 -16.07
C SER A 48 -4.53 -2.17 -14.59
N LEU A 49 -5.03 -1.20 -13.82
CA LEU A 49 -5.19 -1.32 -12.37
C LEU A 49 -6.06 -2.51 -11.94
N THR A 50 -7.15 -2.81 -12.65
CA THR A 50 -8.01 -3.96 -12.31
C THR A 50 -7.26 -5.29 -12.49
N ALA A 51 -6.48 -5.42 -13.56
CA ALA A 51 -5.74 -6.64 -13.85
C ALA A 51 -4.58 -6.84 -12.84
N VAL A 52 -3.83 -5.77 -12.55
CA VAL A 52 -2.79 -5.75 -11.51
C VAL A 52 -3.36 -6.05 -10.13
N THR A 53 -4.54 -5.50 -9.79
CA THR A 53 -5.21 -5.78 -8.53
C THR A 53 -5.61 -7.26 -8.43
N ARG A 54 -6.11 -7.86 -9.52
CA ARG A 54 -6.43 -9.29 -9.56
C ARG A 54 -5.18 -10.13 -9.29
N TRP A 55 -4.08 -9.83 -9.98
CA TRP A 55 -2.80 -10.51 -9.76
C TRP A 55 -2.34 -10.39 -8.31
N PHE A 56 -2.40 -9.19 -7.72
CA PHE A 56 -2.06 -8.95 -6.33
C PHE A 56 -2.92 -9.78 -5.37
N LEU A 57 -4.24 -9.79 -5.56
CA LEU A 57 -5.17 -10.53 -4.71
C LEU A 57 -4.98 -12.05 -4.79
N THR A 58 -4.49 -12.57 -5.92
CA THR A 58 -4.09 -13.98 -6.04
C THR A 58 -2.80 -14.24 -5.26
N HIS A 59 -1.77 -13.42 -5.47
CA HIS A 59 -0.43 -13.67 -4.92
C HIS A 59 -0.29 -13.33 -3.42
N ILE A 60 -1.18 -12.51 -2.86
CA ILE A 60 -1.16 -12.16 -1.44
C ILE A 60 -1.70 -13.29 -0.53
N GLN A 61 -2.48 -14.23 -1.08
CA GLN A 61 -3.13 -15.29 -0.30
C GLN A 61 -2.16 -16.34 0.23
N GLU A 62 -1.07 -16.61 -0.49
CA GLU A 62 -0.11 -17.65 -0.14
C GLU A 62 1.02 -17.05 0.72
N PRO A 63 1.20 -17.49 1.98
CA PRO A 63 2.32 -17.05 2.78
C PRO A 63 3.63 -17.52 2.16
N ARG A 64 4.53 -16.58 1.90
CA ARG A 64 5.83 -16.86 1.25
C ARG A 64 6.92 -17.06 2.30
N TRP A 65 6.89 -18.22 2.94
CA TRP A 65 7.87 -18.59 3.95
C TRP A 65 9.28 -18.70 3.36
N GLY A 66 10.24 -18.01 3.97
CA GLY A 66 11.67 -18.10 3.59
C GLY A 66 12.07 -17.27 2.37
N GLU A 67 11.16 -16.52 1.74
CA GLU A 67 11.56 -15.50 0.78
C GLU A 67 12.20 -14.32 1.54
N GLU A 68 13.43 -13.97 1.19
CA GLU A 68 14.11 -12.81 1.76
C GLU A 68 13.50 -11.52 1.19
N ALA A 69 12.95 -10.70 2.06
CA ALA A 69 12.42 -9.38 1.73
C ALA A 69 12.76 -8.40 2.84
N GLU A 70 12.93 -7.13 2.46
CA GLU A 70 13.06 -6.04 3.43
C GLU A 70 11.67 -5.64 3.95
N VAL A 71 11.63 -5.28 5.23
CA VAL A 71 10.43 -4.74 5.85
C VAL A 71 10.15 -3.35 5.29
N PRO A 72 8.93 -3.04 4.82
CA PRO A 72 8.60 -1.72 4.28
C PRO A 72 8.78 -0.59 5.30
N SER A 73 9.14 0.61 4.84
CA SER A 73 9.39 1.76 5.73
C SER A 73 8.18 2.25 6.50
N TRP A 74 6.96 1.85 6.15
CA TRP A 74 5.74 2.14 6.91
C TRP A 74 5.42 1.09 7.99
N TRP A 75 6.16 -0.02 8.03
CA TRP A 75 6.03 -1.04 9.05
C TRP A 75 6.84 -0.70 10.31
N ASP A 76 6.34 -1.08 11.47
CA ASP A 76 7.05 -0.86 12.73
C ASP A 76 7.95 -2.09 12.98
N PRO A 77 9.29 -1.94 13.00
CA PRO A 77 10.21 -3.06 13.20
C PRO A 77 10.11 -3.68 14.59
N ALA A 78 9.46 -3.03 15.55
CA ALA A 78 9.16 -3.62 16.86
C ALA A 78 7.95 -4.58 16.80
N VAL A 79 7.15 -4.54 15.74
CA VAL A 79 6.01 -5.44 15.55
C VAL A 79 6.46 -6.66 14.74
N PRO A 80 6.46 -7.86 15.34
CA PRO A 80 6.92 -9.07 14.67
C PRO A 80 6.04 -9.38 13.45
N THR A 81 6.68 -9.90 12.40
CA THR A 81 5.97 -10.38 11.21
C THR A 81 5.48 -11.82 11.42
N ALA A 82 4.61 -12.33 10.54
CA ALA A 82 4.21 -13.74 10.60
C ALA A 82 5.40 -14.71 10.45
N SER A 83 6.53 -14.23 9.89
CA SER A 83 7.78 -14.97 9.76
C SER A 83 8.43 -15.31 11.11
N GLU A 84 8.01 -14.63 12.19
CA GLU A 84 8.55 -14.80 13.53
C GLU A 84 7.58 -15.56 14.44
N PRO A 85 8.06 -16.48 15.30
CA PRO A 85 7.19 -17.24 16.20
C PRO A 85 6.76 -16.38 17.41
N SER A 86 5.76 -15.52 17.21
CA SER A 86 5.17 -14.66 18.24
C SER A 86 3.63 -14.69 18.20
N SER A 87 2.98 -14.67 19.37
CA SER A 87 1.52 -14.53 19.47
C SER A 87 1.03 -13.15 19.05
N ASP A 88 1.91 -12.15 19.05
CA ASP A 88 1.63 -10.76 18.68
C ASP A 88 2.03 -10.47 17.23
N ALA A 89 2.36 -11.52 16.46
CA ALA A 89 2.77 -11.40 15.07
C ALA A 89 1.65 -10.84 14.19
N SER A 90 2.05 -9.99 13.25
CA SER A 90 1.23 -9.60 12.10
C SER A 90 0.70 -10.82 11.35
N PRO A 91 -0.48 -10.73 10.69
CA PRO A 91 -0.96 -11.80 9.82
C PRO A 91 -0.13 -12.01 8.55
N PHE A 92 0.82 -11.10 8.26
CA PHE A 92 1.63 -11.14 7.04
C PHE A 92 3.10 -11.45 7.32
N THR A 93 3.66 -12.31 6.47
CA THR A 93 5.11 -12.49 6.34
C THR A 93 5.77 -11.21 5.81
N THR A 94 7.08 -11.07 5.98
CA THR A 94 7.83 -9.93 5.42
C THR A 94 7.63 -9.78 3.91
N SER A 95 7.61 -10.89 3.17
CA SER A 95 7.40 -10.89 1.72
C SER A 95 6.00 -10.47 1.31
N GLN A 96 4.97 -10.81 2.10
CA GLN A 96 3.62 -10.29 1.88
C GLN A 96 3.53 -8.79 2.21
N LEU A 97 4.24 -8.31 3.26
CA LEU A 97 4.33 -6.88 3.53
C LEU A 97 5.02 -6.13 2.40
N ALA A 98 6.10 -6.69 1.82
CA ALA A 98 6.75 -6.15 0.63
C ALA A 98 5.80 -6.10 -0.57
N LEU A 99 5.02 -7.15 -0.82
CA LEU A 99 4.02 -7.15 -1.89
C LEU A 99 2.91 -6.10 -1.66
N ILE A 100 2.51 -5.87 -0.41
CA ILE A 100 1.56 -4.79 -0.07
C ILE A 100 2.18 -3.41 -0.32
N ASP A 101 3.47 -3.23 -0.03
CA ASP A 101 4.22 -2.01 -0.31
C ASP A 101 4.33 -1.72 -1.82
N GLU A 102 4.69 -2.73 -2.59
CA GLU A 102 4.76 -2.72 -4.05
C GLU A 102 3.42 -2.33 -4.69
N MET A 103 2.31 -2.92 -4.23
CA MET A 103 0.97 -2.57 -4.70
C MET A 103 0.55 -1.13 -4.32
N GLN A 104 0.94 -0.65 -3.14
CA GLN A 104 0.71 0.75 -2.77
C GLN A 104 1.45 1.73 -3.68
N ALA A 105 2.72 1.43 -3.99
CA ALA A 105 3.52 2.24 -4.90
C ALA A 105 2.93 2.28 -6.31
N TYR A 106 2.38 1.17 -6.78
CA TYR A 106 1.67 1.12 -8.05
C TYR A 106 0.40 2.00 -8.08
N VAL A 107 -0.43 1.92 -7.03
CA VAL A 107 -1.61 2.80 -6.93
C VAL A 107 -1.19 4.26 -6.87
N ALA A 108 -0.10 4.57 -6.16
CA ALA A 108 0.46 5.92 -6.12
C ALA A 108 0.86 6.41 -7.52
N GLU A 109 1.55 5.58 -8.31
CA GLU A 109 1.87 5.90 -9.71
C GLU A 109 0.61 6.16 -10.53
N VAL A 110 -0.37 5.26 -10.50
CA VAL A 110 -1.63 5.41 -11.25
C VAL A 110 -2.31 6.74 -10.94
N MET A 111 -2.30 7.15 -9.67
CA MET A 111 -2.92 8.39 -9.23
C MET A 111 -2.11 9.65 -9.57
N THR A 112 -0.78 9.57 -9.61
CA THR A 112 0.12 10.74 -9.72
C THR A 112 0.70 10.95 -11.12
N THR A 113 1.11 9.88 -11.81
CA THR A 113 1.93 9.95 -13.02
C THR A 113 1.14 10.36 -14.26
N ARG A 114 -0.13 9.95 -14.39
CA ARG A 114 -0.95 10.25 -15.59
C ARG A 114 -2.26 10.97 -15.30
N ALA A 115 -2.83 10.79 -14.10
CA ALA A 115 -4.17 11.27 -13.82
C ALA A 115 -4.22 12.65 -13.16
N ARG A 116 -3.29 12.97 -12.24
CA ARG A 116 -3.30 14.23 -11.47
C ARG A 116 -1.88 14.72 -11.14
N PRO A 117 -1.23 15.49 -12.04
CA PRO A 117 0.05 16.14 -11.75
C PRO A 117 0.00 17.13 -10.58
N ASP A 118 -1.20 17.60 -10.22
CA ASP A 118 -1.46 18.51 -9.11
C ASP A 118 -1.65 17.80 -7.76
N ALA A 119 -1.68 16.46 -7.75
CA ALA A 119 -1.80 15.69 -6.52
C ALA A 119 -0.58 15.91 -5.61
N LYS A 120 -0.83 16.07 -4.31
CA LYS A 120 0.22 16.32 -3.32
C LYS A 120 0.19 15.29 -2.22
N TRP A 121 1.35 14.74 -1.89
CA TRP A 121 1.50 13.97 -0.67
C TRP A 121 1.37 14.89 0.54
N VAL A 122 0.56 14.46 1.51
CA VAL A 122 0.32 15.18 2.75
C VAL A 122 0.41 14.23 3.93
N ILE A 123 0.81 14.77 5.08
CA ILE A 123 0.66 14.10 6.37
C ILE A 123 -0.76 14.38 6.85
N PHE A 124 -1.56 13.32 7.00
CA PHE A 124 -2.95 13.49 7.44
C PHE A 124 -3.03 13.98 8.88
N LYS A 125 -3.85 15.02 9.10
CA LYS A 125 -4.11 15.61 10.42
C LYS A 125 -5.57 15.37 10.76
N GLY A 126 -5.82 14.27 11.44
CA GLY A 126 -7.15 13.89 11.94
C GLY A 126 -7.31 14.19 13.42
N ASP A 127 -8.41 13.69 13.99
CA ASP A 127 -8.56 13.63 15.43
C ASP A 127 -7.46 12.78 16.06
N ARG A 128 -7.12 13.05 17.33
CA ARG A 128 -6.06 12.31 18.05
C ARG A 128 -6.34 10.80 18.16
N LYS A 129 -7.58 10.35 17.99
CA LYS A 129 -7.97 8.92 18.01
C LYS A 129 -8.11 8.32 16.60
N ASP A 130 -7.88 9.11 15.56
CA ASP A 130 -7.93 8.62 14.19
C ASP A 130 -6.63 7.87 13.88
N PHE A 131 -6.73 6.57 13.61
CA PHE A 131 -5.56 5.74 13.29
C PHE A 131 -4.82 6.21 12.03
N ARG A 132 -5.45 7.04 11.18
CA ARG A 132 -4.83 7.63 9.99
C ARG A 132 -3.96 8.83 10.34
N ASN A 133 -4.07 9.37 11.56
CA ASN A 133 -3.37 10.57 11.95
C ASN A 133 -1.84 10.37 11.85
N GLY A 134 -1.17 11.24 11.10
CA GLY A 134 0.26 11.14 10.80
C GLY A 134 0.61 10.24 9.60
N GLN A 135 -0.36 9.58 8.96
CA GLN A 135 -0.08 8.74 7.80
C GLN A 135 0.13 9.57 6.52
N PRO A 136 0.97 9.09 5.58
CA PRO A 136 1.04 9.63 4.23
C PRO A 136 -0.28 9.38 3.49
N MET A 137 -0.87 10.44 2.94
CA MET A 137 -2.06 10.36 2.10
C MET A 137 -1.91 11.26 0.87
N LEU A 138 -2.64 10.93 -0.20
CA LEU A 138 -2.57 11.67 -1.44
C LEU A 138 -3.73 12.67 -1.54
N GLN A 139 -3.42 13.96 -1.46
CA GLN A 139 -4.37 15.03 -1.69
C GLN A 139 -4.54 15.24 -3.19
N THR A 140 -5.62 14.72 -3.78
CA THR A 140 -5.93 14.94 -5.20
C THR A 140 -6.70 16.24 -5.41
N ARG A 141 -7.52 16.70 -4.46
CA ARG A 141 -8.34 17.93 -4.60
C ARG A 141 -8.78 18.48 -3.25
N LYS A 142 -9.75 19.40 -3.18
CA LYS A 142 -10.38 19.79 -1.91
C LYS A 142 -11.17 18.62 -1.28
N GLY A 143 -10.89 18.32 -0.01
CA GLY A 143 -11.60 17.29 0.76
C GLY A 143 -10.66 16.30 1.42
N MET A 144 -11.20 15.16 1.84
CA MET A 144 -10.45 14.07 2.47
C MET A 144 -9.36 13.55 1.51
N PRO A 145 -8.08 13.55 1.91
CA PRO A 145 -7.01 12.89 1.16
C PRO A 145 -7.29 11.40 0.91
N PHE A 146 -6.71 10.83 -0.12
CA PHE A 146 -6.85 9.42 -0.46
C PHE A 146 -5.80 8.58 0.28
N GLY A 147 -6.26 7.62 1.08
CA GLY A 147 -5.40 6.79 1.93
C GLY A 147 -5.02 5.48 1.27
N ILE A 148 -4.06 5.52 0.34
CA ILE A 148 -3.62 4.37 -0.45
C ILE A 148 -3.28 3.19 0.46
N TRP A 149 -2.45 3.43 1.48
CA TRP A 149 -2.02 2.42 2.45
C TRP A 149 -3.21 1.66 3.06
N GLY A 150 -4.16 2.37 3.67
CA GLY A 150 -5.26 1.74 4.40
C GLY A 150 -6.20 0.94 3.49
N ILE A 151 -6.32 1.36 2.23
CA ILE A 151 -7.12 0.65 1.23
C ILE A 151 -6.41 -0.65 0.83
N VAL A 152 -5.14 -0.58 0.40
CA VAL A 152 -4.40 -1.76 -0.07
C VAL A 152 -4.17 -2.77 1.06
N TYR A 153 -3.76 -2.31 2.25
CA TYR A 153 -3.61 -3.18 3.42
C TYR A 153 -4.94 -3.82 3.84
N GLY A 154 -6.04 -3.06 3.78
CA GLY A 154 -7.38 -3.58 4.04
C GLY A 154 -7.84 -4.64 3.02
N PHE A 155 -7.44 -4.52 1.76
CA PHE A 155 -7.71 -5.52 0.72
C PHE A 155 -6.90 -6.80 0.99
N ALA A 156 -5.61 -6.67 1.31
CA ALA A 156 -4.77 -7.78 1.71
C ALA A 156 -5.33 -8.54 2.92
N LEU A 157 -5.76 -7.81 3.96
CA LEU A 157 -6.34 -8.42 5.16
C LEU A 157 -7.60 -9.22 4.82
N LYS A 158 -8.48 -8.66 3.99
CA LYS A 158 -9.70 -9.36 3.57
C LYS A 158 -9.37 -10.63 2.81
N ALA A 159 -8.48 -10.56 1.82
CA ALA A 159 -8.18 -11.69 0.95
C ALA A 159 -7.38 -12.79 1.67
N ALA A 160 -6.25 -12.44 2.29
CA ALA A 160 -5.30 -13.43 2.80
C ALA A 160 -5.57 -13.86 4.24
N TYR A 161 -6.08 -12.95 5.10
CA TYR A 161 -6.26 -13.25 6.52
C TYR A 161 -7.70 -13.62 6.87
N TYR A 162 -8.68 -12.85 6.37
CA TYR A 162 -10.10 -13.13 6.62
C TYR A 162 -10.73 -14.08 5.60
N HIS A 163 -9.99 -14.47 4.56
CA HIS A 163 -10.46 -15.33 3.46
C HIS A 163 -11.79 -14.86 2.85
N ARG A 164 -11.92 -13.54 2.69
CA ARG A 164 -13.07 -12.87 2.08
C ARG A 164 -12.74 -12.50 0.65
N GLU A 165 -13.71 -12.70 -0.23
CA GLU A 165 -13.63 -12.22 -1.59
C GLU A 165 -13.52 -10.70 -1.63
N VAL A 166 -12.57 -10.21 -2.43
CA VAL A 166 -12.38 -8.79 -2.73
C VAL A 166 -12.52 -8.61 -4.24
N PRO A 167 -13.54 -7.90 -4.71
CA PRO A 167 -13.67 -7.62 -6.14
C PRO A 167 -12.47 -6.82 -6.66
N ALA A 168 -11.82 -7.31 -7.71
CA ALA A 168 -10.59 -6.70 -8.24
C ALA A 168 -10.82 -5.30 -8.85
N ASP A 169 -12.02 -5.05 -9.35
CA ASP A 169 -12.46 -3.76 -9.88
C ASP A 169 -12.69 -2.72 -8.78
N ARG A 170 -12.92 -3.13 -7.52
CA ARG A 170 -13.22 -2.22 -6.42
C ARG A 170 -12.15 -1.16 -6.19
N LEU A 171 -10.87 -1.52 -6.33
CA LEU A 171 -9.79 -0.54 -6.21
C LEU A 171 -9.82 0.46 -7.37
N THR A 172 -10.11 -0.02 -8.58
CA THR A 172 -10.25 0.83 -9.77
C THR A 172 -11.41 1.81 -9.64
N GLU A 173 -12.55 1.38 -9.10
CA GLU A 173 -13.68 2.26 -8.79
C GLU A 173 -13.28 3.37 -7.80
N LEU A 174 -12.62 3.00 -6.69
CA LEU A 174 -12.20 3.95 -5.67
C LEU A 174 -11.20 4.98 -6.22
N VAL A 175 -10.23 4.53 -7.02
CA VAL A 175 -9.27 5.42 -7.68
C VAL A 175 -9.99 6.31 -8.69
N ARG A 176 -10.84 5.77 -9.55
CA ARG A 176 -11.62 6.56 -10.52
C ARG A 176 -12.47 7.62 -9.83
N GLU A 177 -13.16 7.26 -8.77
CA GLU A 177 -13.93 8.21 -7.96
C GLU A 177 -13.05 9.30 -7.36
N ALA A 178 -11.87 8.95 -6.83
CA ALA A 178 -10.94 9.91 -6.24
C ALA A 178 -10.32 10.87 -7.27
N LEU A 179 -10.24 10.47 -8.53
CA LEU A 179 -9.71 11.25 -9.64
C LEU A 179 -10.77 12.15 -10.30
N ALA A 180 -12.00 11.67 -10.45
CA ALA A 180 -13.15 12.42 -10.99
C ALA A 180 -13.63 13.56 -10.07
N LYS A 181 -13.12 13.53 -8.85
CA LYS A 181 -13.42 14.39 -7.75
C LYS A 181 -12.45 15.57 -7.80
#